data_AF-A0A2G1Y595-F1
#
_entry.id   AF-A0A2G1Y595-F1
#
_cell.length_a   1.000
_cell.length_b   1.000
_cell.length_c   1.000
_cell.angle_alpha   90.00
_cell.angle_beta   90.00
_cell.angle_gamma   90.00
#
_symmetry.space_group_name_H-M   'P 1'
#
loop_
_entity.id
_entity.type
_entity.pdbx_description
1 polymer ?
#
loop_
_entity_poly.entity_id
_entity_poly.type
_entity_poly.pdbx_seq_one_letter_code
_entity_poly.pdbx_strand_id
1 'polypeptide(L)' 'MSRLPLKLAGEVINPGETRLLSIPAARLYTDTPIDLPVEVIHSRKPGPVLLVCAAIHGD' A
#
# COMPACT_ATOMS: atom_id res chain seq x y z
N MET A 1 24.19 -3.75 -3.99
CA MET A 1 23.24 -2.93 -4.78
C MET A 1 22.02 -2.65 -3.92
N SER A 2 21.78 -1.41 -3.50
CA SER A 2 20.52 -1.04 -2.82
C SER A 2 19.40 -0.90 -3.86
N ARG A 3 18.20 -1.34 -3.51
CA ARG A 3 17.00 -1.19 -4.36
C ARG A 3 16.63 0.30 -4.50
N LEU A 4 15.97 0.71 -5.59
CA LEU A 4 15.45 2.08 -5.71
C LEU A 4 14.25 2.29 -4.77
N PRO A 5 13.95 3.53 -4.33
CA PRO A 5 12.72 3.83 -3.61
C PRO A 5 11.47 3.44 -4.40
N LEU A 6 10.48 2.90 -3.71
CA LEU A 6 9.17 2.59 -4.28
C LEU A 6 8.27 3.83 -4.19
N LYS A 7 7.55 4.16 -5.27
CA LYS A 7 6.55 5.22 -5.27
C LYS A 7 5.16 4.60 -5.34
N LEU A 8 4.29 4.87 -4.38
CA LEU A 8 2.92 4.34 -4.34
C LEU A 8 1.99 5.34 -3.65
N ALA A 9 0.80 5.58 -4.23
CA ALA A 9 -0.21 6.49 -3.68
C ALA A 9 0.31 7.91 -3.33
N GLY A 10 1.25 8.44 -4.13
CA GLY A 10 1.89 9.74 -3.89
C GLY A 10 3.04 9.71 -2.86
N GLU A 11 3.23 8.58 -2.17
CA GLU A 11 4.27 8.39 -1.16
C GLU A 11 5.54 7.78 -1.75
N VAL A 12 6.68 8.09 -1.12
CA VAL A 12 7.99 7.50 -1.41
C VAL A 12 8.39 6.61 -0.24
N ILE A 13 8.64 5.33 -0.52
CA ILE A 13 8.99 4.30 0.46
C ILE A 13 10.41 3.85 0.19
N ASN A 14 11.30 4.06 1.16
CA ASN A 14 12.73 3.81 1.01
C ASN A 14 13.08 2.33 1.23
N PRO A 15 14.20 1.84 0.68
CA PRO A 15 14.62 0.45 0.89
C PRO A 15 14.85 0.14 2.38
N GLY A 16 14.18 -0.90 2.88
CA GLY A 16 14.17 -1.30 4.27
C GLY A 16 13.05 -0.68 5.11
N GLU A 17 12.15 0.08 4.49
CA GLU A 17 11.01 0.71 5.17
C GLU A 17 9.76 -0.17 5.10
N THR A 18 9.00 -0.17 6.19
CA THR A 18 7.60 -0.61 6.21
C THR A 18 6.71 0.60 6.39
N ARG A 19 5.67 0.73 5.57
CA ARG A 19 4.74 1.86 5.62
C ARG A 19 3.30 1.39 5.47
N LEU A 20 2.44 1.90 6.33
CA LEU A 20 0.98 1.78 6.18
C LEU A 20 0.46 3.01 5.43
N LEU A 21 -0.25 2.77 4.34
CA LEU A 21 -0.87 3.80 3.51
C LEU A 21 -2.39 3.75 3.69
N SER A 22 -3.01 4.93 3.75
CA SER A 22 -4.47 5.09 3.66
C SER A 22 -4.78 5.62 2.26
N ILE A 23 -5.33 4.77 1.39
CA ILE A 23 -5.62 5.14 0.00
C ILE A 23 -7.12 5.42 -0.13
N PRO A 24 -7.54 6.63 -0.54
CA PRO A 24 -8.97 6.90 -0.76
C PRO A 24 -9.56 5.91 -1.77
N ALA A 25 -10.61 5.18 -1.38
CA ALA A 25 -11.17 4.11 -2.18
C ALA A 25 -12.58 4.43 -2.68
N ALA A 26 -13.46 4.88 -1.78
CA ALA A 26 -14.85 5.16 -2.10
C ALA A 26 -15.47 6.16 -1.13
N ARG A 27 -16.71 6.56 -1.42
CA ARG A 27 -17.60 7.22 -0.47
C ARG A 27 -18.88 6.40 -0.38
N LEU A 28 -19.42 6.26 0.83
CA LEU A 28 -20.71 5.64 1.05
C LEU A 28 -21.84 6.57 0.56
N TYR A 29 -23.06 6.05 0.44
CA TYR A 29 -24.24 6.84 0.08
C TYR A 29 -24.57 7.95 1.08
N THR A 30 -23.98 7.87 2.28
CA THR A 30 -24.02 8.89 3.34
C THR A 30 -22.93 9.95 3.20
N ASP A 31 -22.20 9.96 2.08
CA ASP A 31 -21.02 10.80 1.82
C ASP A 31 -19.80 10.54 2.74
N THR A 32 -19.88 9.50 3.57
CA THR A 32 -18.77 9.06 4.43
C THR A 32 -17.62 8.50 3.58
N PRO A 33 -16.38 9.03 3.70
CA PRO A 33 -15.24 8.50 2.98
C PRO A 33 -14.81 7.13 3.53
N ILE A 34 -14.37 6.25 2.63
CA ILE A 34 -13.78 4.96 2.94
C ILE A 34 -12.39 4.91 2.30
N ASP A 35 -11.40 4.65 3.15
CA ASP A 35 -10.03 4.45 2.74
C ASP A 35 -9.68 2.95 2.73
N LEU A 36 -8.89 2.54 1.75
CA LEU A 36 -8.27 1.22 1.67
C LEU A 36 -6.91 1.25 2.39
N PRO A 37 -6.75 0.49 3.49
CA PRO A 37 -5.46 0.34 4.12
C PRO A 37 -4.55 -0.55 3.26
N VAL A 38 -3.32 -0.11 3.00
CA VAL A 38 -2.29 -0.89 2.30
C VAL A 38 -1.00 -0.85 3.09
N GLU A 39 -0.54 -2.01 3.55
CA GLU A 39 0.79 -2.14 4.15
C GLU A 39 1.82 -2.50 3.08
N VAL A 40 2.91 -1.75 3.04
CA VAL A 40 4.01 -1.95 2.11
C VAL A 40 5.28 -2.28 2.89
N ILE A 41 5.87 -3.42 2.58
CA ILE A 41 7.17 -3.85 3.12
C ILE A 41 8.19 -3.80 1.99
N HIS A 42 9.04 -2.77 1.97
CA HIS A 42 10.02 -2.58 0.90
C HIS A 42 11.40 -3.09 1.31
N SER A 43 11.79 -4.26 0.80
CA SER A 43 13.09 -4.85 1.13
C SER A 43 14.29 -4.02 0.61
N ARG A 44 15.41 -4.06 1.36
CA ARG A 44 16.69 -3.42 0.96
C ARG A 44 17.31 -4.03 -0.30
N LYS A 45 17.13 -5.34 -0.48
CA LYS A 45 17.69 -6.12 -1.60
C LYS A 45 16.66 -6.25 -2.74
N PRO A 46 17.11 -6.30 -4.00
CA PRO A 46 16.24 -6.62 -5.13
C PRO A 46 15.63 -8.02 -5.01
N GLY A 47 14.41 -8.19 -5.51
CA GLY A 47 13.65 -9.42 -5.46
C GLY A 47 12.28 -9.25 -6.14
N PRO A 48 11.47 -10.32 -6.23
CA PRO A 48 10.13 -10.24 -6.79
C PRO A 48 9.23 -9.30 -5.99
N VAL A 49 8.16 -8.81 -6.63
CA VAL A 49 7.11 -8.01 -6.00
C VAL A 49 5.87 -8.88 -5.87
N LEU A 50 5.32 -8.95 -4.66
CA LEU A 50 4.09 -9.65 -4.36
C LEU A 50 3.02 -8.66 -3.93
N LEU A 51 1.80 -8.83 -4.44
CA LEU A 51 0.60 -8.19 -3.94
C LEU A 51 -0.26 -9.26 -3.27
N VAL A 52 -0.60 -9.05 -2.00
CA VAL A 52 -1.54 -9.89 -1.26
C VAL A 52 -2.78 -9.06 -1.01
N CYS A 53 -3.94 -9.55 -1.46
CA CYS A 53 -5.22 -8.92 -1.22
C CYS A 53 -6.05 -9.78 -0.25
N ALA A 54 -6.81 -9.13 0.62
CA ALA A 54 -7.73 -9.76 1.56
C ALA A 54 -9.07 -9.01 1.55
N ALA A 55 -10.10 -9.59 2.18
CA ALA A 55 -11.44 -9.00 2.28
C ALA A 55 -12.02 -8.55 0.93
N ILE A 56 -11.83 -9.36 -0.11
CA ILE A 56 -12.42 -9.11 -1.44
C ILE A 56 -13.95 -9.22 -1.39
N HIS A 57 -14.45 -10.11 -0.53
CA HIS A 57 -15.84 -10.14 -0.13
C HIS A 57 -15.97 -9.56 1.28
N GLY A 58 -17.12 -8.94 1.56
CA GLY A 58 -17.37 -8.16 2.78
C GLY A 58 -18.04 -8.93 3.91
N ASP A 59 -18.23 -10.23 3.74
CA ASP A 59 -18.68 -11.20 4.75
C ASP A 59 -17.50 -11.89 5.46
#